data_AF-A0A1M3G562-F1
#
_entry.id   AF-A0A1M3G562-F1
#
_cell.length_a   1.000
_cell.length_b   1.000
_cell.length_c   1.000
_cell.angle_alpha   90.00
_cell.angle_beta   90.00
_cell.angle_gamma   90.00
#
_symmetry.space_group_name_H-M   'P 1'
#
loop_
_entity.id
_entity.type
_entity.pdbx_description
1 polymer ?
#
loop_
_entity_poly.entity_id
_entity_poly.type
_entity_poly.pdbx_seq_one_letter_code
_entity_poly.pdbx_strand_id
1 'polypeptide(L)'
;METSKKEKQEKTESLKKNKDLEKFSGRSDDLNPKFIFSLTATQILCEALKGEFDIEYLVRKELANRGVDEDGRWVGFDKAKEIHKI
;
A
#
# COMPACT_ATOMS: atom_id res chain seq x y z
N MET A 1 4.07 -21.83 -27.37
CA MET A 1 2.79 -22.03 -26.65
C MET A 1 2.88 -21.76 -25.14
N GLU A 2 4.06 -21.57 -24.55
CA GLU A 2 4.22 -21.24 -23.12
C GLU A 2 3.92 -19.77 -22.76
N THR A 3 4.13 -18.83 -23.68
CA THR A 3 3.88 -17.40 -23.48
C THR A 3 2.40 -17.09 -23.18
N SER A 4 1.49 -17.75 -23.89
CA SER A 4 0.04 -17.53 -23.73
C SER A 4 -0.54 -18.08 -22.42
N LYS A 5 0.13 -19.06 -21.79
CA LYS A 5 -0.27 -19.57 -20.46
C LYS A 5 0.19 -18.63 -19.35
N LYS A 6 1.39 -18.07 -19.46
CA LYS A 6 1.96 -17.12 -18.49
C LYS A 6 1.18 -15.79 -18.45
N GLU A 7 0.83 -15.23 -19.61
CA GLU A 7 0.00 -14.02 -19.71
C GLU A 7 -1.43 -14.22 -19.16
N LYS A 8 -2.03 -15.40 -19.36
CA LYS A 8 -3.34 -15.73 -18.80
C LYS A 8 -3.29 -15.87 -17.28
N GLN A 9 -2.22 -16.43 -16.74
CA GLN A 9 -2.03 -16.62 -15.30
C GLN A 9 -1.80 -15.28 -14.60
N GLU A 10 -0.93 -14.41 -15.14
CA GLU A 10 -0.71 -13.03 -14.66
C GLU A 10 -1.96 -12.14 -14.78
N LYS A 11 -2.75 -12.29 -15.86
CA LYS A 11 -4.08 -11.64 -15.96
C LYS A 11 -5.02 -12.13 -14.86
N THR A 12 -5.08 -13.43 -14.61
CA THR A 12 -6.01 -13.97 -13.61
C THR A 12 -5.63 -13.55 -12.17
N GLU A 13 -4.34 -13.39 -11.89
CA GLU A 13 -3.82 -12.87 -10.61
C GLU A 13 -4.05 -11.36 -10.44
N SER A 14 -3.83 -10.57 -11.50
CA SER A 14 -4.13 -9.14 -11.50
C SER A 14 -5.64 -8.84 -11.41
N LEU A 15 -6.49 -9.67 -12.03
CA LEU A 15 -7.95 -9.60 -11.88
C LEU A 15 -8.43 -9.97 -10.47
N LYS A 16 -7.73 -10.84 -9.73
CA LYS A 16 -8.05 -11.16 -8.33
C LYS A 16 -7.74 -10.01 -7.38
N LYS A 17 -6.65 -9.26 -7.61
CA LYS A 17 -6.26 -8.08 -6.80
C LYS A 17 -7.30 -6.95 -6.83
N ASN A 18 -8.00 -6.75 -7.95
CA ASN A 18 -9.01 -5.69 -8.06
C ASN A 18 -10.28 -5.95 -7.23
N LYS A 19 -10.61 -7.21 -6.92
CA LYS A 19 -11.79 -7.55 -6.10
C LYS A 19 -11.65 -7.15 -4.64
N ASP A 20 -10.43 -6.93 -4.15
CA ASP A 20 -10.18 -6.58 -2.76
C ASP A 20 -10.55 -5.13 -2.41
N LEU A 21 -10.71 -4.24 -3.39
CA LEU A 21 -11.08 -2.84 -3.12
C LEU A 21 -12.56 -2.69 -2.77
N GLU A 22 -13.43 -3.56 -3.30
CA GLU A 22 -14.88 -3.53 -3.06
C GLU A 22 -15.23 -3.73 -1.58
N LYS A 23 -14.39 -4.45 -0.81
CA LYS A 23 -14.60 -4.63 0.64
C LYS A 23 -14.51 -3.34 1.44
N PHE A 24 -13.96 -2.28 0.85
CA PHE A 24 -13.82 -0.97 1.46
C PHE A 24 -14.87 0.05 0.99
N SER A 25 -15.77 -0.34 0.08
CA SER A 25 -16.79 0.54 -0.51
C SER A 25 -17.73 1.21 0.52
N GLY A 26 -17.96 0.57 1.67
CA GLY A 26 -18.78 1.11 2.75
C GLY A 26 -18.06 2.05 3.73
N ARG A 27 -16.76 2.31 3.54
CA ARG A 27 -15.99 3.23 4.40
C ARG A 27 -16.13 4.67 3.92
N SER A 28 -15.93 5.63 4.83
CA SER A 28 -15.77 7.04 4.44
C SER A 28 -14.57 7.21 3.50
N ASP A 29 -14.58 8.29 2.71
CA ASP A 29 -13.53 8.55 1.72
C ASP A 29 -12.13 8.56 2.34
N ASP A 30 -11.98 9.12 3.55
CA ASP A 30 -10.71 9.16 4.30
C ASP A 30 -10.17 7.78 4.69
N LEU A 31 -11.02 6.75 4.75
CA LEU A 31 -10.67 5.38 5.13
C LEU A 31 -10.78 4.39 3.96
N ASN A 32 -11.02 4.88 2.75
CA ASN A 32 -11.16 4.07 1.54
C ASN A 32 -9.84 4.08 0.73
N PRO A 33 -9.15 2.92 0.58
CA PRO A 33 -7.87 2.84 -0.12
C PRO A 33 -7.94 3.25 -1.59
N LYS A 34 -9.14 3.28 -2.20
CA LYS A 34 -9.33 3.76 -3.57
C LYS A 34 -8.85 5.21 -3.77
N PHE A 35 -8.90 6.03 -2.72
CA PHE A 35 -8.64 7.46 -2.82
C PHE A 35 -7.28 7.91 -2.29
N ILE A 36 -6.44 6.99 -1.78
CA ILE A 36 -5.17 7.34 -1.10
C ILE A 36 -4.21 8.16 -1.96
N PHE A 37 -4.28 8.01 -3.28
CA PHE A 37 -3.42 8.69 -4.24
C PHE A 37 -4.12 9.80 -5.04
N SER A 38 -5.36 10.14 -4.68
CA SER A 38 -6.15 11.18 -5.39
C SER A 38 -5.49 12.55 -5.39
N LEU A 39 -4.70 12.86 -4.36
CA LEU A 39 -3.95 14.11 -4.21
C LEU A 39 -2.43 13.95 -4.41
N THR A 40 -1.97 12.75 -4.78
CA THR A 40 -0.54 12.49 -5.00
C THR A 40 -0.12 12.98 -6.38
N ALA A 41 1.00 13.70 -6.47
CA ALA A 41 1.52 14.19 -7.74
C ALA A 41 1.82 13.04 -8.72
N THR A 42 1.47 13.20 -9.99
CA THR A 42 1.64 12.19 -11.04
C THR A 42 3.06 11.65 -11.14
N GLN A 43 4.07 12.52 -11.00
CA GLN A 43 5.48 12.12 -11.08
C GLN A 43 5.85 11.10 -9.99
N ILE A 44 5.38 11.32 -8.76
CA ILE A 44 5.62 10.41 -7.63
C ILE A 44 4.97 9.04 -7.88
N LEU A 45 3.77 9.01 -8.49
CA LEU A 45 3.12 7.75 -8.87
C LEU A 45 3.89 7.00 -9.96
N CYS A 46 4.45 7.72 -10.93
CA CYS A 46 5.30 7.13 -11.96
C CYS A 46 6.58 6.52 -11.37
N GLU A 47 7.23 7.22 -10.43
CA GLU A 47 8.45 6.76 -9.75
C GLU A 47 8.16 5.57 -8.83
N ALA A 48 7.04 5.62 -8.09
CA ALA A 48 6.52 4.51 -7.30
C ALA A 48 6.28 3.25 -8.16
N LEU A 49 5.66 3.40 -9.33
CA LEU A 49 5.40 2.30 -10.26
C LEU A 49 6.70 1.68 -10.81
N LYS A 50 7.75 2.49 -10.98
CA LYS A 50 9.08 2.04 -11.42
C LYS A 50 9.90 1.41 -10.29
N GLY A 51 9.47 1.55 -9.03
CA GLY A 51 10.20 1.05 -7.87
C GLY A 51 11.41 1.92 -7.48
N GLU A 52 11.40 3.21 -7.83
CA GLU A 52 12.49 4.14 -7.49
C GLU A 52 12.61 4.39 -5.96
N PHE A 53 11.56 4.06 -5.21
CA PHE A 53 11.55 4.04 -3.74
C PHE A 53 10.59 2.98 -3.20
N ASP A 54 10.85 2.53 -1.97
CA ASP A 54 10.02 1.54 -1.27
C ASP A 54 8.80 2.20 -0.60
N ILE A 55 7.62 2.00 -1.18
CA ILE A 55 6.34 2.50 -0.64
C ILE A 55 6.04 1.88 0.73
N GLU A 56 6.36 0.61 0.93
CA GLU A 56 6.11 -0.06 2.21
C GLU A 56 6.99 0.54 3.31
N TYR A 57 8.23 0.90 2.99
CA TYR A 57 9.10 1.64 3.91
C TYR A 57 8.49 2.99 4.29
N LEU A 58 7.94 3.74 3.32
CA LEU A 58 7.27 5.02 3.62
C LEU A 58 6.07 4.83 4.55
N VAL A 59 5.25 3.79 4.35
CA VAL A 59 4.13 3.46 5.24
C VAL A 59 4.64 3.15 6.66
N ARG A 60 5.66 2.29 6.79
CA ARG A 60 6.27 1.93 8.08
C ARG A 60 6.85 3.16 8.80
N LYS A 61 7.55 4.02 8.07
CA LYS A 61 8.08 5.29 8.58
C LYS A 61 6.98 6.18 9.13
N GLU A 62 5.84 6.25 8.43
CA GLU A 62 4.70 7.09 8.78
C GLU A 62 3.96 6.53 10.02
N LEU A 63 3.89 5.21 10.18
CA LEU A 63 3.40 4.57 11.42
C LEU A 63 4.35 4.80 12.60
N ALA A 64 5.67 4.68 12.38
CA ALA A 64 6.68 4.96 13.40
C ALA A 64 6.63 6.42 13.88
N ASN A 65 6.50 7.37 12.96
CA ASN A 65 6.33 8.80 13.26
C ASN A 65 5.04 9.08 14.05
N ARG A 66 3.99 8.27 13.86
CA ARG A 66 2.75 8.31 14.65
C ARG A 66 2.86 7.58 15.98
N GLY A 67 3.96 6.88 16.27
CA GLY A 67 4.13 6.13 17.51
C GLY A 67 3.19 4.93 17.65
N VAL A 68 2.72 4.35 16.54
CA VAL A 68 1.76 3.23 16.53
C VAL A 68 2.34 1.94 15.95
N ASP A 69 1.79 0.78 16.34
CA ASP A 69 2.08 -0.54 15.78
C ASP A 69 1.36 -0.80 14.43
N GLU A 70 1.47 -2.01 13.88
CA GLU A 70 0.81 -2.42 12.62
C GLU A 70 -0.73 -2.48 12.70
N ASP A 71 -1.28 -2.58 13.92
CA ASP A 71 -2.72 -2.56 14.18
C ASP A 71 -3.22 -1.13 14.49
N GLY A 72 -2.33 -0.14 14.51
CA GLY A 72 -2.65 1.26 14.82
C GLY A 72 -2.76 1.57 16.31
N ARG A 73 -2.29 0.69 17.21
CA ARG A 73 -2.27 0.95 18.66
C ARG A 73 -1.06 1.80 19.02
N TRP A 74 -1.26 2.77 19.91
CA TRP A 74 -0.15 3.61 20.41
C TRP A 74 0.81 2.80 21.27
N VAL A 75 2.10 2.82 20.90
CA VAL A 75 3.21 2.14 21.56
C VAL A 75 4.36 3.08 21.94
N GLY A 76 4.29 4.35 21.51
CA GLY A 76 5.35 5.35 21.69
C GLY A 76 6.38 5.34 20.55
N PHE A 77 7.04 6.48 20.31
CA PHE A 77 7.87 6.69 19.12
C PHE A 77 9.06 5.73 19.00
N ASP A 78 9.81 5.53 20.08
CA ASP A 78 11.01 4.67 20.04
C ASP A 78 10.60 3.20 19.80
N LYS A 79 9.53 2.75 20.47
CA LYS A 79 9.05 1.39 20.28
C LYS A 79 8.48 1.18 18.87
N ALA A 80 7.78 2.18 18.33
CA ALA A 80 7.26 2.11 16.98
C ALA A 80 8.40 2.03 15.93
N LYS A 81 9.50 2.78 16.11
CA LYS A 81 10.69 2.66 15.24
C LYS A 81 11.28 1.25 15.26
N GLU A 82 11.38 0.62 16.43
CA GLU A 82 11.83 -0.77 16.54
C GLU A 82 10.92 -1.75 15.78
N ILE A 83 9.59 -1.65 16.00
CA ILE A 83 8.59 -2.52 15.36
C ILE A 83 8.64 -2.38 13.84
N HIS A 84 8.70 -1.14 13.34
CA HIS A 84 8.66 -0.81 11.92
C HIS A 84 10.02 -0.88 11.23
N LYS A 85 11.09 -1.13 11.99
CA LYS A 85 12.49 -1.22 11.53
C LYS A 85 12.92 0.05 10.78
N ILE A 86 12.70 1.20 11.41
CA ILE A 86 13.01 2.55 10.91
C ILE A 86 14.17 3.16 11.69
#